data_AF-A0A7Y4L6U1-F1
#
_entry.id   AF-A0A7Y4L6U1-F1
#
_cell.length_a   1.000
_cell.length_b   1.000
_cell.length_c   1.000
_cell.angle_alpha   90.00
_cell.angle_beta   90.00
_cell.angle_gamma   90.00
#
_symmetry.space_group_name_H-M   'P 1'
#
loop_
_entity.id
_entity.type
_entity.pdbx_description
1 polymer ?
#
loop_
_entity_poly.entity_id
_entity_poly.type
_entity_poly.pdbx_seq_one_letter_code
_entity_poly.pdbx_strand_id
1 'polypeptide(L)'
;MSGEDDPVRRRIAQLVARAEAIVERQEAGASDGRWAMTAFSRYRLCTLVGVLPYTQDTTEDDGDALGLLEEAAQAVDDLEVPLEDLTWRLALGDAIRATAASIRVVRDADDV
;
A
#
# COMPACT_ATOMS: atom_id res chain seq x y z
N MET A 1 -16.64 -17.71 -12.05
CA MET A 1 -15.20 -18.07 -12.00
C MET A 1 -14.68 -17.61 -10.66
N SER A 2 -14.15 -18.52 -9.85
CA SER A 2 -13.70 -18.25 -8.49
C SER A 2 -12.69 -17.10 -8.45
N GLY A 3 -12.97 -16.07 -7.66
CA GLY A 3 -12.20 -14.82 -7.57
C GLY A 3 -10.84 -14.92 -6.87
N GLU A 4 -10.28 -16.11 -6.73
CA GLU A 4 -9.01 -16.38 -6.05
C GLU A 4 -7.78 -16.22 -6.96
N ASP A 5 -7.98 -16.12 -8.28
CA ASP A 5 -6.91 -16.10 -9.28
C ASP A 5 -7.01 -14.90 -10.24
N ASP A 6 -7.53 -13.77 -9.76
CA ASP A 6 -7.54 -12.51 -10.52
C ASP A 6 -6.11 -11.92 -10.60
N PRO A 7 -5.50 -11.87 -11.80
CA PRO A 7 -4.13 -11.37 -11.96
C PRO A 7 -3.99 -9.89 -11.57
N VAL A 8 -5.06 -9.09 -11.68
CA VAL A 8 -5.04 -7.68 -11.30
C VAL A 8 -5.05 -7.54 -9.78
N ARG A 9 -5.89 -8.30 -9.08
CA ARG A 9 -5.87 -8.33 -7.60
C ARG A 9 -4.52 -8.78 -7.05
N ARG A 10 -3.92 -9.81 -7.69
CA ARG A 10 -2.57 -10.26 -7.34
C ARG A 10 -1.53 -9.16 -7.57
N ARG A 11 -1.59 -8.45 -8.70
CA ARG A 11 -0.70 -7.31 -8.99
C ARG A 11 -0.86 -6.21 -7.96
N ILE A 12 -2.09 -5.84 -7.59
CA ILE A 12 -2.35 -4.82 -6.57
C ILE A 12 -1.73 -5.26 -5.23
N ALA A 13 -1.95 -6.50 -4.80
CA ALA A 13 -1.36 -7.02 -3.57
C ALA A 13 0.18 -7.00 -3.60
N GLN A 14 0.80 -7.35 -4.73
CA GLN A 14 2.25 -7.28 -4.91
C GLN A 14 2.79 -5.85 -4.85
N LEU A 15 2.11 -4.89 -5.49
CA LEU A 15 2.48 -3.47 -5.42
C LEU A 15 2.41 -2.95 -3.99
N VAL A 16 1.32 -3.27 -3.27
CA VAL A 16 1.13 -2.88 -1.86
C VAL A 16 2.18 -3.54 -0.96
N ALA A 17 2.49 -4.83 -1.14
CA ALA A 17 3.50 -5.51 -0.34
C ALA A 17 4.89 -4.89 -0.52
N ARG A 18 5.27 -4.56 -1.77
CA ARG A 18 6.55 -3.90 -2.06
C ARG A 18 6.61 -2.49 -1.47
N ALA A 19 5.53 -1.72 -1.60
CA ALA A 19 5.45 -0.39 -0.99
C ALA A 19 5.58 -0.45 0.54
N GLU A 20 4.93 -1.43 1.17
CA GLU A 20 5.01 -1.65 2.62
C GLU A 20 6.44 -1.97 3.05
N ALA A 21 7.12 -2.90 2.37
CA ALA A 21 8.50 -3.27 2.69
C ALA A 21 9.47 -2.07 2.59
N ILE A 22 9.27 -1.18 1.61
CA ILE A 22 10.05 0.06 1.48
C ILE A 22 9.80 0.97 2.68
N VAL A 23 8.54 1.20 3.06
CA VAL A 23 8.20 2.06 4.19
C VAL A 23 8.71 1.50 5.51
N GLU A 24 8.65 0.18 5.71
CA GLU A 24 9.18 -0.48 6.91
C GLU A 24 10.69 -0.29 7.04
N ARG A 25 11.44 -0.37 5.94
CA ARG A 25 12.89 -0.06 5.96
C ARG A 25 13.14 1.40 6.30
N GLN A 26 12.37 2.32 5.73
CA GLN A 26 12.48 3.76 6.03
C GLN A 26 12.13 4.06 7.49
N GLU A 27 11.13 3.37 8.04
CA GLU A 27 10.76 3.44 9.45
C GLU A 27 11.86 2.89 10.36
N ALA A 28 12.41 1.73 10.04
CA ALA A 28 13.51 1.12 10.81
C ALA A 28 14.79 1.98 10.81
N GLY A 29 15.02 2.75 9.74
CA GLY A 29 16.13 3.70 9.62
C GLY A 29 15.91 5.04 10.32
N ALA A 30 14.67 5.37 10.69
CA ALA A 30 14.33 6.65 11.31
C ALA A 30 14.34 6.57 12.84
N SER A 31 14.95 7.54 13.51
CA SER A 31 15.06 7.59 14.98
C SER A 31 13.99 8.44 15.68
N ASP A 32 13.16 9.15 14.92
CA ASP A 32 12.25 10.19 15.42
C ASP A 32 10.77 9.74 15.53
N GLY A 33 10.46 8.51 15.14
CA GLY A 33 9.12 7.93 15.23
C GLY A 33 8.09 8.54 14.28
N ARG A 34 8.49 9.39 13.32
CA ARG A 34 7.58 10.07 12.39
C ARG A 34 6.67 9.13 11.59
N TRP A 35 7.19 7.94 11.29
CA TRP A 35 6.49 6.90 10.53
C TRP A 35 5.32 6.27 11.28
N ALA A 36 5.24 6.42 12.61
CA ALA A 36 4.12 5.93 13.42
C ALA A 36 2.77 6.51 12.94
N MET A 37 2.77 7.73 12.37
CA MET A 37 1.58 8.37 11.81
C MET A 37 1.01 7.64 10.59
N THR A 38 1.81 6.80 9.92
CA THR A 38 1.38 6.02 8.75
C THR A 38 0.82 4.64 9.11
N ALA A 39 1.08 4.16 10.34
CA ALA A 39 0.87 2.76 10.72
C ALA A 39 -0.60 2.31 10.56
N PHE A 40 -1.56 3.17 10.92
CA PHE A 40 -2.98 2.84 10.80
C PHE A 40 -3.43 2.70 9.34
N SER A 41 -3.04 3.65 8.47
CA SER A 41 -3.40 3.60 7.05
C SER A 41 -2.74 2.41 6.35
N ARG A 42 -1.48 2.12 6.67
CA ARG A 42 -0.76 0.94 6.18
C ARG A 42 -1.45 -0.36 6.60
N TYR A 43 -1.71 -0.53 7.90
CA TYR A 43 -2.38 -1.73 8.41
C TYR A 43 -3.74 -1.97 7.74
N ARG A 44 -4.56 -0.91 7.60
CA ARG A 44 -5.86 -1.01 6.91
C ARG A 44 -5.69 -1.45 5.45
N LEU A 45 -4.73 -0.86 4.74
CA LEU A 45 -4.45 -1.19 3.35
C LEU A 45 -3.98 -2.65 3.21
N CYS A 46 -2.98 -3.07 3.98
CA CYS A 46 -2.46 -4.45 4.00
C CYS A 46 -3.57 -5.46 4.28
N THR A 47 -4.46 -5.17 5.24
CA THR A 47 -5.62 -6.02 5.57
C THR A 47 -6.55 -6.22 4.37
N LEU A 48 -6.83 -5.15 3.60
CA LEU A 48 -7.74 -5.21 2.45
C LEU A 48 -7.21 -6.03 1.27
N VAL A 49 -5.88 -6.17 1.16
CA VAL A 49 -5.22 -6.95 0.10
C VAL A 49 -4.68 -8.30 0.58
N GLY A 50 -4.88 -8.65 1.85
CA GLY A 50 -4.39 -9.89 2.43
C GLY A 50 -2.87 -9.94 2.61
N VAL A 51 -2.20 -8.79 2.71
CA VAL A 51 -0.77 -8.68 3.00
C VAL A 51 -0.58 -8.57 4.50
N LEU A 52 0.41 -9.27 5.04
CA LEU A 52 0.81 -9.13 6.43
C LEU A 52 1.94 -8.11 6.53
N PRO A 53 1.78 -6.99 7.27
CA PRO A 53 2.88 -6.08 7.53
C PRO A 53 3.92 -6.74 8.46
N TYR A 54 5.15 -6.25 8.39
CA TYR A 54 6.34 -6.65 9.14
C TYR A 54 6.84 -8.06 8.85
N THR A 55 6.49 -8.61 7.69
CA THR A 55 7.14 -9.83 7.19
C THR A 55 8.55 -9.49 6.72
N GLN A 56 9.54 -10.29 7.12
CA GLN A 56 10.95 -10.12 6.76
C GLN A 56 11.16 -10.27 5.25
N ASP A 57 10.84 -9.22 4.49
CA ASP A 57 11.17 -9.15 3.07
C ASP A 57 12.65 -8.74 2.96
N THR A 58 13.49 -9.67 2.52
CA THR A 58 14.94 -9.51 2.38
C THR A 58 15.34 -8.93 1.02
N THR A 59 14.37 -8.54 0.18
CA THR A 59 14.68 -7.87 -1.08
C THR A 59 15.12 -6.42 -0.82
N GLU A 60 16.37 -6.12 -1.18
CA GLU A 60 16.91 -4.76 -1.28
C GLU A 60 16.19 -4.03 -2.44
N ASP A 61 15.10 -3.35 -2.12
CA ASP A 61 14.43 -2.42 -3.03
C ASP A 61 14.33 -1.07 -2.32
N ASP A 62 15.23 -0.13 -2.62
CA ASP A 62 15.13 1.27 -2.16
C ASP A 62 14.18 2.10 -3.06
N GLY A 63 13.22 1.42 -3.69
CA GLY A 63 12.29 1.99 -4.66
C GLY A 63 11.35 3.05 -4.08
N ASP A 64 10.50 3.58 -4.95
CA ASP A 64 9.53 4.61 -4.59
C ASP A 64 8.19 4.02 -4.14
N ALA A 65 7.98 3.98 -2.82
CA ALA A 65 6.71 3.52 -2.24
C ALA A 65 5.50 4.32 -2.74
N LEU A 66 5.65 5.63 -3.01
CA LEU A 66 4.56 6.46 -3.50
C LEU A 66 4.18 6.08 -4.93
N GLY A 67 5.16 5.94 -5.83
CA GLY A 67 4.93 5.47 -7.19
C GLY A 67 4.26 4.09 -7.24
N LEU A 68 4.64 3.16 -6.36
CA LEU A 68 3.99 1.84 -6.26
C LEU A 68 2.52 1.95 -5.81
N LEU A 69 2.22 2.82 -4.86
CA LEU A 69 0.83 3.06 -4.41
C LEU A 69 0.00 3.79 -5.47
N GLU A 70 0.60 4.70 -6.24
CA GLU A 70 -0.06 5.34 -7.38
C GLU A 70 -0.39 4.33 -8.49
N GLU A 71 0.54 3.42 -8.81
CA GLU A 71 0.31 2.32 -9.74
C GLU A 71 -0.80 1.39 -9.23
N ALA A 72 -0.81 1.08 -7.93
CA ALA A 72 -1.86 0.26 -7.32
C ALA A 72 -3.22 0.96 -7.39
N ALA A 73 -3.28 2.28 -7.16
CA ALA A 73 -4.51 3.05 -7.27
C ALA A 73 -5.07 3.01 -8.70
N GLN A 74 -4.20 3.18 -9.69
CA GLN A 74 -4.59 3.08 -11.10
C GLN A 74 -5.12 1.67 -11.43
N ALA A 75 -4.44 0.62 -10.98
CA ALA A 75 -4.90 -0.75 -11.17
C ALA A 75 -6.27 -1.03 -10.52
N VAL A 76 -6.59 -0.38 -9.40
CA VAL A 76 -7.91 -0.47 -8.74
C VAL A 76 -8.99 0.31 -9.50
N ASP A 77 -8.64 1.45 -10.09
CA ASP A 77 -9.56 2.24 -10.89
C ASP A 77 -9.97 1.50 -12.17
N ASP A 78 -9.01 0.78 -12.78
CA ASP A 78 -9.21 -0.03 -13.99
C ASP A 78 -9.83 -1.41 -13.72
N LEU A 79 -9.93 -1.82 -12.45
CA LEU A 79 -10.46 -3.12 -12.06
C LEU A 79 -11.99 -3.16 -12.19
N GLU A 80 -12.47 -3.85 -13.21
CA GLU A 80 -13.90 -4.18 -13.33
C GLU A 80 -14.29 -5.24 -12.31
N VAL A 81 -15.25 -4.91 -11.45
CA VAL A 81 -15.79 -5.81 -10.42
C VAL A 81 -17.31 -5.90 -10.55
N PRO A 82 -17.91 -7.04 -10.17
CA PRO A 82 -19.36 -7.12 -10.07
C PRO A 82 -19.88 -6.22 -8.92
N LEU A 83 -21.18 -5.92 -8.92
CA LEU A 83 -21.76 -4.92 -8.01
C LEU A 83 -21.56 -5.27 -6.52
N GLU A 84 -21.58 -6.56 -6.19
CA GLU A 84 -21.31 -7.09 -4.85
C GLU A 84 -19.91 -6.74 -4.31
N ASP A 85 -18.93 -6.56 -5.20
CA ASP A 85 -17.54 -6.25 -4.88
C ASP A 85 -17.21 -4.75 -5.00
N LEU A 86 -18.18 -3.92 -5.44
CA LEU A 86 -17.97 -2.49 -5.65
C LEU A 86 -17.54 -1.78 -4.36
N THR A 87 -18.16 -2.12 -3.23
CA THR A 87 -17.80 -1.55 -1.91
C THR A 87 -16.36 -1.88 -1.54
N TRP A 88 -15.91 -3.10 -1.80
CA TRP A 88 -14.51 -3.50 -1.56
C TRP A 88 -13.56 -2.70 -2.44
N ARG A 89 -13.85 -2.58 -3.75
CA ARG A 89 -13.00 -1.82 -4.68
C ARG A 89 -12.88 -0.35 -4.28
N LEU A 90 -13.99 0.28 -3.89
CA LEU A 90 -13.99 1.66 -3.40
C LEU A 90 -13.21 1.81 -2.09
N ALA A 91 -13.39 0.90 -1.14
CA ALA A 91 -12.66 0.91 0.13
C ALA A 91 -11.15 0.71 -0.07
N LEU A 92 -10.76 -0.13 -1.03
CA LEU A 92 -9.36 -0.34 -1.39
C LEU A 92 -8.76 0.91 -2.04
N GLY A 93 -9.46 1.52 -3.01
CA GLY A 93 -9.01 2.75 -3.64
C GLY A 93 -8.86 3.92 -2.65
N ASP A 94 -9.76 4.03 -1.67
CA ASP A 94 -9.65 5.00 -0.57
C ASP A 94 -8.44 4.71 0.31
N ALA A 95 -8.25 3.46 0.73
CA ALA A 95 -7.14 3.06 1.58
C ALA A 95 -5.78 3.30 0.93
N ILE A 96 -5.62 3.01 -0.37
CA ILE A 96 -4.38 3.28 -1.11
C ILE A 96 -4.06 4.78 -1.11
N ARG A 97 -5.04 5.62 -1.47
CA ARG A 97 -4.84 7.08 -1.56
C ARG A 97 -4.57 7.71 -0.19
N ALA A 98 -5.26 7.24 0.86
CA ALA A 98 -5.03 7.68 2.22
C ALA A 98 -3.61 7.32 2.71
N THR A 99 -3.16 6.09 2.46
CA THR A 99 -1.79 5.66 2.79
C THR A 99 -0.74 6.48 2.04
N ALA A 100 -0.93 6.71 0.73
CA ALA A 100 -0.03 7.56 -0.04
C ALA A 100 0.03 9.00 0.49
N ALA A 101 -1.12 9.57 0.90
CA ALA A 101 -1.16 10.90 1.50
C ALA A 101 -0.39 10.94 2.84
N SER A 102 -0.58 9.96 3.72
CA SER A 102 0.16 9.86 4.98
C SER A 102 1.68 9.78 4.75
N ILE A 103 2.12 9.00 3.76
CA ILE A 103 3.54 8.86 3.42
C ILE A 103 4.09 10.17 2.85
N ARG A 104 3.36 10.87 1.97
CA ARG A 104 3.78 12.20 1.47
C ARG A 104 4.00 13.18 2.62
N VAL A 105 3.07 13.26 3.56
CA VAL A 105 3.21 14.15 4.73
C VAL A 105 4.49 13.87 5.51
N VAL A 106 4.86 12.59 5.69
CA VAL A 106 6.07 12.21 6.41
C VAL A 106 7.34 12.53 5.61
N ARG A 107 7.34 12.34 4.29
CA ARG A 107 8.47 12.70 3.41
C ARG A 107 8.66 14.20 3.30
N ASP A 108 7.57 14.94 3.09
CA ASP A 108 7.61 16.41 2.96
C ASP A 108 8.08 17.08 4.26
N ALA A 109 7.85 16.44 5.43
CA ALA A 109 8.37 16.91 6.70
C ALA A 109 9.89 16.70 6.88
N ASP A 110 10.52 15.83 6.08
CA ASP A 110 11.97 15.58 6.07
C ASP A 110 12.73 16.57 5.16
N ASP A 111 12.07 17.05 4.10
CA ASP A 111 12.65 17.95 3.10
C ASP A 111 12.76 19.43 3.55
N VAL A 112 12.46 19.73 4.83
CA VAL A 112 12.45 21.10 5.42
C VAL A 112 13.55 21.27 6.46
#